data_AF-A0A930AFP5-F1
#
_entry.id   AF-A0A930AFP5-F1
#
_cell.length_a   1.000
_cell.length_b   1.000
_cell.length_c   1.000
_cell.angle_alpha   90.00
_cell.angle_beta   90.00
_cell.angle_gamma   90.00
#
_symmetry.space_group_name_H-M   'P 1'
#
loop_
_entity.id
_entity.type
_entity.pdbx_description
1 polymer ?
#
loop_
_entity_poly.entity_id
_entity_poly.type
_entity_poly.pdbx_seq_one_letter_code
_entity_poly.pdbx_strand_id
1 'polypeptide(L)' 'MKTKLPTEWQELSDQLGFQEFTPIQTQLFEPILAGENLLGVSPTGTGKTLAYLLPSLLRL' A
#
# COMPACT_ATOMS: atom_id res chain seq x y z
N MET A 1 4.24 -8.55 -2.08
CA MET A 1 3.06 -7.69 -1.93
C MET A 1 2.65 -7.02 -3.24
N LYS A 2 3.60 -6.53 -4.08
CA LYS A 2 3.28 -6.04 -5.44
C LYS A 2 2.42 -6.99 -6.27
N THR A 3 2.68 -8.30 -6.16
CA THR A 3 1.91 -9.36 -6.83
C THR A 3 0.42 -9.41 -6.43
N LYS A 4 0.00 -8.69 -5.37
CA LYS A 4 -1.40 -8.55 -4.97
C LYS A 4 -2.11 -7.37 -5.65
N LEU A 5 -1.39 -6.55 -6.42
CA LEU A 5 -1.93 -5.40 -7.15
C LEU A 5 -2.35 -5.81 -8.58
N PRO A 6 -3.27 -5.07 -9.23
CA PRO A 6 -3.53 -5.19 -10.66
C PRO A 6 -2.25 -5.07 -11.49
N THR A 7 -2.18 -5.79 -12.61
CA THR A 7 -1.00 -5.87 -13.47
C THR A 7 -0.52 -4.49 -13.92
N GLU A 8 -1.46 -3.61 -14.29
CA GLU A 8 -1.18 -2.25 -14.75
C GLU A 8 -0.49 -1.41 -13.65
N TRP A 9 -0.84 -1.66 -12.38
CA TRP A 9 -0.25 -0.96 -11.24
C TRP A 9 1.13 -1.51 -10.89
N GLN A 10 1.36 -2.81 -11.11
CA GLN A 10 2.68 -3.41 -10.96
C GLN A 10 3.66 -2.80 -11.97
N GLU A 11 3.27 -2.73 -13.24
CA GLU A 11 4.07 -2.12 -14.30
C GLU A 11 4.36 -0.64 -14.02
N LEU A 12 3.35 0.13 -13.63
CA LEU A 12 3.52 1.53 -13.27
C LEU A 12 4.44 1.69 -12.03
N SER A 13 4.29 0.82 -11.03
CA SER A 13 5.14 0.83 -9.84
C SER A 13 6.61 0.62 -10.20
N ASP A 14 6.89 -0.27 -11.16
CA ASP A 14 8.25 -0.53 -11.64
C ASP A 14 8.81 0.66 -12.43
N GLN A 15 8.00 1.26 -13.31
CA GLN A 15 8.37 2.46 -14.07
C GLN A 15 8.69 3.66 -13.17
N LEU A 16 7.95 3.82 -12.07
CA LEU A 16 8.16 4.88 -11.08
C LEU A 16 9.30 4.56 -10.11
N GLY A 17 9.92 3.38 -10.20
CA GLY A 17 11.05 2.98 -9.37
C GLY A 17 10.68 2.60 -7.93
N PHE A 18 9.41 2.34 -7.63
CA PHE A 18 9.03 1.77 -6.35
C PHE A 18 9.50 0.32 -6.32
N GLN A 19 10.55 0.01 -5.56
CA GLN A 19 11.13 -1.34 -5.52
C GLN A 19 10.37 -2.24 -4.53
N GLU A 20 10.24 -1.76 -3.29
CA GLU A 20 9.65 -2.48 -2.18
C GLU A 20 8.69 -1.59 -1.40
N PHE A 21 7.77 -2.23 -0.70
CA PHE A 21 6.85 -1.55 0.19
C PHE A 21 7.53 -1.21 1.52
N THR A 22 7.22 -0.05 2.08
CA THR A 22 7.73 0.33 3.40
C THR A 22 7.05 -0.50 4.50
N PRO A 23 7.61 -0.55 5.73
CA PRO A 23 7.04 -1.33 6.82
C PRO A 23 5.57 -0.97 7.11
N ILE A 24 5.22 0.32 7.10
CA ILE A 24 3.83 0.73 7.35
C ILE A 24 2.89 0.34 6.21
N GLN A 25 3.35 0.39 4.97
CA GLN A 25 2.52 -0.05 3.84
C GLN A 25 2.27 -1.56 3.90
N THR A 26 3.28 -2.33 4.28
CA THR A 26 3.15 -3.79 4.42
C THR A 26 2.23 -4.18 5.57
N GLN A 27 2.37 -3.55 6.74
CA GLN A 27 1.59 -3.88 7.93
C GLN A 27 0.11 -3.52 7.79
N LEU A 28 -0.21 -2.42 7.09
CA LEU A 28 -1.59 -1.95 6.95
C LEU A 28 -2.34 -2.57 5.77
N PHE A 29 -1.66 -3.23 4.83
CA PHE A 29 -2.28 -3.68 3.59
C PHE A 29 -3.45 -4.65 3.82
N GLU A 30 -3.22 -5.75 4.57
CA GLU A 30 -4.27 -6.75 4.84
C GLU A 30 -5.38 -6.23 5.76
N PRO A 31 -5.10 -5.54 6.89
CA PRO A 31 -6.15 -5.00 7.74
C PRO A 31 -7.09 -4.03 7.01
N ILE A 32 -6.54 -3.16 6.14
CA ILE A 32 -7.36 -2.24 5.33
C ILE A 32 -8.18 -3.04 4.30
N LEU A 33 -7.56 -4.02 3.62
CA LEU A 33 -8.27 -4.90 2.70
C LEU A 33 -9.37 -5.72 3.39
N ALA A 34 -9.22 -6.05 4.67
CA ALA A 34 -10.23 -6.72 5.49
C ALA A 34 -11.33 -5.75 5.95
N GLY A 35 -11.11 -4.44 5.89
CA GLY A 35 -12.08 -3.41 6.28
C GLY A 35 -12.07 -3.17 7.79
N GLU A 36 -10.95 -3.45 8.43
CA GLU A 36 -10.76 -3.24 9.86
C GLU A 36 -10.53 -1.75 10.17
N ASN A 37 -10.97 -1.33 11.35
CA ASN A 37 -10.64 0.00 11.88
C ASN A 37 -9.25 -0.05 12.51
N LEU A 38 -8.37 0.88 12.15
CA LEU A 38 -6.99 0.88 12.63
C LEU A 38 -6.39 2.28 12.80
N LEU A 39 -5.30 2.36 13.55
CA LEU A 39 -4.48 3.56 13.73
C LEU A 39 -3.05 3.26 13.27
N GLY A 40 -2.65 3.82 12.13
CA GLY A 40 -1.28 3.69 11.60
C GLY A 40 -0.40 4.88 11.99
N VAL A 41 0.65 4.65 12.77
CA VAL A 41 1.62 5.69 13.19
C VAL A 41 2.99 5.44 12.56
N SER A 42 3.50 6.42 11.82
CA SER A 42 4.90 6.43 11.38
C SER A 42 5.37 7.86 11.06
N PRO A 43 6.69 8.13 11.03
CA PRO A 43 7.25 9.44 10.68
C PRO A 43 6.80 10.00 9.32
N THR A 44 6.98 11.29 9.07
CA THR A 44 6.75 11.89 7.74
C THR A 44 7.75 11.32 6.73
N GLY A 45 7.32 11.15 5.47
CA GLY A 45 8.17 10.59 4.40
C GLY A 45 8.22 9.05 4.31
N THR A 46 7.59 8.33 5.25
CA THR A 46 7.58 6.84 5.27
C THR A 46 6.54 6.19 4.35
N GLY A 47 5.82 6.99 3.55
CA GLY A 47 4.84 6.49 2.59
C GLY A 47 3.46 6.15 3.16
N LYS A 48 3.03 6.79 4.28
CA LYS A 48 1.68 6.63 4.87
C LYS A 48 0.56 6.79 3.85
N THR A 49 0.65 7.78 2.97
CA THR A 49 -0.39 8.03 1.96
C THR A 49 -0.67 6.80 1.09
N LEU A 50 0.39 6.15 0.58
CA LEU A 50 0.24 4.90 -0.18
C LEU A 50 -0.20 3.72 0.68
N ALA A 51 0.18 3.69 1.97
CA ALA A 51 -0.23 2.64 2.91
C ALA A 51 -1.76 2.58 3.06
N TYR A 52 -2.44 3.74 3.05
CA TYR A 52 -3.89 3.81 3.08
C TYR A 52 -4.51 3.67 1.69
N LEU A 53 -3.99 4.39 0.68
CA LEU A 53 -4.62 4.47 -0.64
C LEU A 53 -4.62 3.15 -1.41
N LEU A 54 -3.48 2.46 -1.49
CA LEU A 54 -3.36 1.27 -2.33
C LEU A 54 -4.40 0.19 -1.97
N PRO A 55 -4.47 -0.31 -0.71
CA PRO A 55 -5.48 -1.31 -0.35
C PRO A 55 -6.91 -0.75 -0.39
N SER A 56 -7.12 0.54 -0.15
CA SER A 56 -8.47 1.13 -0.22
C SER A 56 -9.02 1.16 -1.65
N LEU A 57 -8.19 1.50 -2.64
CA LEU A 57 -8.60 1.54 -4.05
C LEU A 57 -8.93 0.13 -4.59
N LEU A 58 -8.31 -0.93 -4.06
CA LEU A 58 -8.63 -2.32 -4.44
C LEU A 58 -10.01 -2.78 -3.94
N ARG A 59 -10.64 -2.03 -3.04
CA ARG A 59 -11.99 -2.31 -2.51
C ARG A 59 -13.09 -1.50 -3.21
N LEU A 60 -12.75 -0.59 -4.11
CA LEU A 60 -13.71 0.17 -4.92
C LEU A 60 -14.16 -0.65 -6.13
#